data_AF-C7QZI4-F1
#
_entry.id   AF-C7QZI4-F1
#
_cell.length_a   1.000
_cell.length_b   1.000
_cell.length_c   1.000
_cell.angle_alpha   90.00
_cell.angle_beta   90.00
_cell.angle_gamma   90.00
#
_symmetry.space_group_name_H-M   'P 1'
#
loop_
_entity.id
_entity.type
_entity.pdbx_description
1 polymer ?
#
loop_
_entity_poly.entity_id
_entity_poly.type
_entity_poly.pdbx_seq_one_letter_code
_entity_poly.pdbx_strand_id
1 'polypeptide(L)'
;MRAVASDRASRSVPIIITTVLVMVGLTAPAAHASTTASGQAFATSASTISGVSPTVLPQAGVLATAKKPARPQATVIPGVKRLTVSWPRVSGATKYQIRYATRKDFRGARTINTVKTAKTLTKLKTGKVYYVKVRALRGKMSSGYSAAQKIKTTSSTPASVTVTAVPAGVNSIKVAWSQPKRAESIQILVSHHNKALDSAKTRFVVKVPVHARSTTITIPSSWRAKIGDGSGNPVFVRVLLKNAGKSKKTKIAWSYTQARTPSGTSAQKLRFATYNAGSVNATKNLAGRAWTHRQPAVVNAVHRSQADVIAFQEVTTARVNGDSGDRQYQALAKALAPTYSSVLTDKQIGTAPGATSKGAHIFYRSDKVRLITSGLVANDTVTSIAHLKSATEQETVKHFVWALLENTATKERFYVVSAHLPNSSAPESQRLRLGITQGIHGYMSGKPGASTLPIVLMGDLNTDVGRYPTGPTTWLRQQGYYSAAHAVQQRNIRLGTTNNQYHTVDGGYPARPFTYAYVGTRIDHIFIKNSPGAASYDNQVVLRSNGTFDERFRGSDHNLQVAVLSVKNRS
;
A
#
# COMPACT_ATOMS: atom_id res chain seq x y z
N MET A 1 -58.54 -1.62 47.21
CA MET A 1 -59.45 -0.68 46.52
C MET A 1 -58.72 -0.10 45.31
N ARG A 2 -59.28 -0.34 44.11
CA ARG A 2 -59.21 0.41 42.82
C ARG A 2 -57.84 0.92 42.34
N ALA A 3 -57.19 0.37 41.31
CA ALA A 3 -57.57 0.18 39.90
C ALA A 3 -58.01 1.48 39.19
N VAL A 4 -57.14 2.00 38.29
CA VAL A 4 -57.53 2.71 37.07
C VAL A 4 -56.61 2.24 35.94
N ALA A 5 -57.23 1.59 34.96
CA ALA A 5 -56.66 1.22 33.68
C ALA A 5 -56.68 2.43 32.73
N SER A 6 -55.72 2.53 31.82
CA SER A 6 -56.05 3.01 30.48
C SER A 6 -55.31 2.19 29.43
N ASP A 7 -56.14 1.65 28.55
CA ASP A 7 -55.87 0.84 27.38
C ASP A 7 -55.44 1.77 26.22
N ARG A 8 -54.46 1.35 25.41
CA ARG A 8 -54.28 1.85 24.04
C ARG A 8 -53.54 0.85 23.16
N ALA A 9 -54.35 -0.02 22.58
CA ALA A 9 -54.24 -0.67 21.27
C ALA A 9 -53.03 -0.31 20.38
N SER A 10 -52.29 -1.35 19.99
CA SER A 10 -51.38 -1.34 18.85
C SER A 10 -52.14 -1.11 17.54
N ARG A 11 -51.81 -0.04 16.82
CA ARG A 11 -52.17 0.13 15.41
C ARG A 11 -50.91 0.17 14.56
N SER A 12 -50.68 -0.92 13.85
CA SER A 12 -49.72 -1.05 12.77
C SER A 12 -50.16 -0.19 11.59
N VAL A 13 -49.39 0.83 11.24
CA VAL A 13 -49.58 1.63 10.02
C VAL A 13 -48.53 1.20 8.99
N PRO A 14 -48.92 0.83 7.75
CA PRO A 14 -47.97 0.46 6.71
C PRO A 14 -47.31 1.70 6.12
N ILE A 15 -45.98 1.77 6.16
CA ILE A 15 -45.21 2.78 5.41
C ILE A 15 -45.13 2.33 3.95
N ILE A 16 -45.94 2.96 3.11
CA ILE A 16 -45.85 2.90 1.65
C ILE A 16 -44.65 3.75 1.23
N ILE A 17 -43.56 3.11 0.78
CA ILE A 17 -42.44 3.80 0.13
C ILE A 17 -42.75 3.90 -1.37
N THR A 18 -43.38 5.00 -1.76
CA THR A 18 -43.54 5.40 -3.16
C THR A 18 -42.17 5.79 -3.71
N THR A 19 -41.65 5.01 -4.67
CA THR A 19 -40.42 5.33 -5.38
C THR A 19 -40.71 6.40 -6.43
N VAL A 20 -40.40 7.67 -6.13
CA VAL A 20 -40.39 8.74 -7.13
C VAL A 20 -39.07 8.66 -7.90
N LEU A 21 -39.17 8.33 -9.18
CA LEU A 21 -38.08 8.32 -10.14
C LEU A 21 -37.83 9.77 -10.61
N VAL A 22 -36.89 10.49 -9.99
CA VAL A 22 -36.38 11.75 -10.54
C VAL A 22 -35.24 11.42 -11.51
N MET A 23 -35.51 11.52 -12.81
CA MET A 23 -34.46 11.57 -13.83
C MET A 23 -33.81 12.94 -13.82
N VAL A 24 -32.57 13.04 -13.33
CA VAL A 24 -31.69 14.17 -13.60
C VAL A 24 -30.64 13.71 -14.62
N GLY A 25 -30.69 14.30 -15.81
CA GLY A 25 -29.72 14.08 -16.88
C GLY A 25 -28.35 14.63 -16.48
N LEU A 26 -27.33 13.79 -16.59
CA LEU A 26 -25.93 14.18 -16.48
C LEU A 26 -25.34 14.24 -17.89
N THR A 27 -25.19 15.45 -18.39
CA THR A 27 -24.37 15.79 -19.55
C THR A 27 -22.88 15.63 -19.20
N ALA A 28 -22.13 14.97 -20.07
CA ALA A 28 -20.69 14.78 -19.93
C ALA A 28 -19.94 16.07 -20.35
N PRO A 29 -18.89 16.50 -19.63
CA PRO A 29 -18.10 17.64 -20.06
C PRO A 29 -17.13 17.26 -21.19
N ALA A 30 -17.15 18.08 -22.23
CA ALA A 30 -16.27 18.05 -23.39
C ALA A 30 -14.83 18.46 -22.99
N ALA A 31 -13.86 17.70 -23.45
CA ALA A 31 -12.44 18.02 -23.36
C ALA A 31 -12.14 19.26 -24.22
N HIS A 32 -11.76 20.36 -23.57
CA HIS A 32 -11.12 21.50 -24.20
C HIS A 32 -9.63 21.24 -24.28
N ALA A 33 -9.12 21.05 -25.50
CA ALA A 33 -7.70 21.19 -25.79
C ALA A 33 -7.50 22.58 -26.42
N SER A 34 -6.92 23.50 -25.66
CA SER A 34 -6.34 24.73 -26.17
C SER A 34 -4.81 24.61 -26.09
N THR A 35 -4.15 24.73 -27.24
CA THR A 35 -2.70 24.86 -27.37
C THR A 35 -2.41 26.19 -28.05
N THR A 36 -1.59 27.03 -27.42
CA THR A 36 -0.90 28.15 -28.07
C THR A 36 0.59 28.18 -27.67
N ALA A 37 1.40 27.96 -28.71
CA ALA A 37 2.72 28.48 -29.08
C ALA A 37 3.81 28.85 -28.06
N SER A 38 4.98 28.24 -28.25
CA SER A 38 6.30 28.84 -28.60
C SER A 38 7.35 27.73 -28.45
N GLY A 39 8.39 27.55 -29.24
CA GLY A 39 8.95 28.16 -30.44
C GLY A 39 10.30 27.45 -30.65
N GLN A 40 10.69 27.28 -31.91
CA GLN A 40 12.05 27.10 -32.46
C GLN A 40 12.15 25.99 -33.51
N ALA A 41 12.68 26.43 -34.65
CA ALA A 41 12.69 25.82 -35.96
C ALA A 41 13.83 24.81 -36.12
N PHE A 42 13.65 23.88 -37.06
CA PHE A 42 14.69 23.51 -38.04
C PHE A 42 14.00 23.06 -39.34
N ALA A 43 14.68 23.35 -40.45
CA ALA A 43 14.12 23.63 -41.76
C ALA A 43 14.18 22.47 -42.77
N THR A 44 13.50 22.71 -43.91
CA THR A 44 13.75 22.19 -45.29
C THR A 44 13.38 20.72 -45.53
N SER A 45 12.61 20.32 -46.55
CA SER A 45 12.42 20.88 -47.90
C SER A 45 11.05 20.48 -48.47
N ALA A 46 10.42 21.39 -49.22
CA ALA A 46 9.30 21.09 -50.11
C ALA A 46 9.76 21.31 -51.56
N SER A 47 9.40 20.38 -52.46
CA SER A 47 9.36 20.62 -53.91
C SER A 47 7.91 20.67 -54.37
N THR A 48 7.66 21.69 -55.18
CA THR A 48 6.45 22.16 -55.88
C THR A 48 5.88 21.08 -56.83
N ILE A 49 4.62 21.11 -57.31
CA ILE A 49 3.96 22.11 -58.19
C ILE A 49 2.41 22.01 -58.12
N SER A 50 1.81 23.19 -58.29
CA SER A 50 0.42 23.61 -58.59
C SER A 50 -0.57 22.65 -59.26
N GLY A 51 -1.86 22.85 -58.93
CA GLY A 51 -3.00 22.46 -59.75
C GLY A 51 -4.35 22.81 -59.11
N VAL A 52 -5.07 23.73 -59.73
CA VAL A 52 -6.32 24.38 -59.29
C VAL A 52 -7.50 23.40 -59.27
N SER A 53 -8.41 23.57 -58.31
CA SER A 53 -9.72 22.88 -58.23
C SER A 53 -10.57 23.08 -59.49
N PRO A 54 -11.42 22.10 -59.81
CA PRO A 54 -12.84 22.42 -59.74
C PRO A 54 -13.63 21.45 -58.85
N THR A 55 -14.65 22.01 -58.23
CA THR A 55 -15.70 21.37 -57.45
C THR A 55 -16.28 20.17 -58.20
N VAL A 56 -16.02 18.96 -57.70
CA VAL A 56 -16.73 17.73 -58.07
C VAL A 56 -17.77 17.45 -56.99
N LEU A 57 -19.03 17.37 -57.41
CA LEU A 57 -20.19 16.91 -56.63
C LEU A 57 -19.85 15.63 -55.84
N PRO A 58 -20.42 15.38 -54.65
CA PRO A 58 -20.09 14.19 -53.87
C PRO A 58 -20.50 12.94 -54.65
N GLN A 59 -19.51 12.25 -55.23
CA GLN A 59 -19.70 10.96 -55.86
C GLN A 59 -20.11 9.95 -54.78
N ALA A 60 -21.16 9.20 -55.09
CA ALA A 60 -21.82 8.23 -54.24
C ALA A 60 -20.83 7.39 -53.43
N GLY A 61 -21.11 7.28 -52.12
CA GLY A 61 -20.29 6.55 -51.17
C GLY A 61 -19.92 5.15 -51.67
N VAL A 62 -18.62 4.87 -51.68
CA VAL A 62 -18.13 3.49 -51.74
C VAL A 62 -18.64 2.80 -50.47
N LEU A 63 -19.75 2.07 -50.60
CA LEU A 63 -20.22 1.12 -49.60
C LEU A 63 -19.09 0.12 -49.36
N ALA A 64 -18.29 0.35 -48.32
CA ALA A 64 -17.31 -0.62 -47.85
C ALA A 64 -18.06 -1.94 -47.60
N THR A 65 -17.86 -2.91 -48.49
CA THR A 65 -18.59 -4.17 -48.44
C THR A 65 -18.37 -4.81 -47.09
N ALA A 66 -19.47 -5.21 -46.49
CA ALA A 66 -19.52 -5.62 -45.12
C ALA A 66 -18.72 -6.93 -44.90
N LYS A 67 -17.44 -6.84 -44.49
CA LYS A 67 -16.59 -8.02 -44.25
C LYS A 67 -17.26 -9.05 -43.33
N LYS A 68 -17.28 -10.31 -43.77
CA LYS A 68 -17.80 -11.47 -43.02
C LYS A 68 -17.06 -11.62 -41.68
N PRO A 69 -17.75 -11.81 -40.55
CA PRO A 69 -17.10 -12.00 -39.26
C PRO A 69 -16.23 -13.27 -39.24
N ALA A 70 -15.12 -13.22 -38.48
CA ALA A 70 -14.28 -14.40 -38.22
C ALA A 70 -14.98 -15.40 -37.28
N ARG A 71 -14.49 -16.65 -37.25
CA ARG A 71 -14.99 -17.67 -36.32
C ARG A 71 -14.60 -17.29 -34.88
N PRO A 72 -15.53 -17.31 -33.90
CA PRO A 72 -15.17 -17.08 -32.50
C PRO A 72 -14.27 -18.19 -31.93
N GLN A 73 -13.42 -17.83 -30.97
CA GLN A 73 -12.70 -18.79 -30.14
C GLN A 73 -13.45 -18.98 -28.82
N ALA A 74 -14.21 -20.07 -28.72
CA ALA A 74 -15.09 -20.33 -27.58
C ALA A 74 -14.37 -21.08 -26.44
N THR A 75 -14.56 -20.58 -25.23
CA THR A 75 -14.20 -21.19 -23.95
C THR A 75 -15.47 -21.60 -23.21
N VAL A 76 -15.45 -22.76 -22.54
CA VAL A 76 -16.57 -23.24 -21.72
C VAL A 76 -16.11 -23.64 -20.33
N ILE A 77 -16.75 -23.09 -19.30
CA ILE A 77 -16.52 -23.42 -17.90
C ILE A 77 -17.71 -24.23 -17.39
N PRO A 78 -17.50 -25.48 -16.92
CA PRO A 78 -18.58 -26.29 -16.39
C PRO A 78 -18.97 -25.89 -14.95
N GLY A 79 -20.27 -25.93 -14.66
CA GLY A 79 -20.83 -25.92 -13.32
C GLY A 79 -21.77 -27.11 -13.12
N VAL A 80 -22.64 -27.08 -12.11
CA VAL A 80 -23.46 -28.23 -11.71
C VAL A 80 -24.53 -28.55 -12.74
N LYS A 81 -25.44 -27.61 -12.95
CA LYS A 81 -26.56 -27.69 -13.91
C LYS A 81 -26.45 -26.60 -14.98
N ARG A 82 -25.21 -26.17 -15.25
CA ARG A 82 -24.91 -25.03 -16.12
C ARG A 82 -23.56 -25.13 -16.81
N LEU A 83 -23.43 -24.45 -17.95
CA LEU A 83 -22.16 -24.19 -18.64
C LEU A 83 -22.05 -22.70 -18.92
N THR A 84 -20.94 -22.06 -18.54
CA THR A 84 -20.66 -20.68 -18.97
C THR A 84 -19.79 -20.70 -20.21
N VAL A 85 -20.36 -20.23 -21.32
CA VAL A 85 -19.71 -20.14 -22.63
C VAL A 85 -19.27 -18.70 -22.84
N SER A 86 -18.03 -18.48 -23.30
CA SER A 86 -17.48 -17.13 -23.55
C SER A 86 -16.51 -17.13 -24.72
N TRP A 87 -16.33 -15.97 -25.35
CA TRP A 87 -15.43 -15.77 -26.49
C TRP A 87 -14.99 -14.30 -26.56
N PRO A 88 -13.81 -13.97 -27.12
CA PRO A 88 -13.44 -12.57 -27.40
C PRO A 88 -14.42 -11.91 -28.37
N ARG A 89 -14.55 -10.58 -28.32
CA ARG A 89 -15.36 -9.83 -29.30
C ARG A 89 -14.78 -10.05 -30.70
N VAL A 90 -15.61 -10.50 -31.62
CA VAL A 90 -15.28 -10.63 -33.04
C VAL A 90 -15.59 -9.31 -33.75
N SER A 91 -14.61 -8.71 -34.41
CA SER A 91 -14.80 -7.49 -35.18
C SER A 91 -15.88 -7.67 -36.25
N GLY A 92 -16.73 -6.65 -36.42
CA GLY A 92 -17.88 -6.66 -37.33
C GLY A 92 -19.08 -7.53 -36.89
N ALA A 93 -18.98 -8.31 -35.81
CA ALA A 93 -20.11 -9.08 -35.30
C ALA A 93 -21.11 -8.19 -34.54
N THR A 94 -22.39 -8.27 -34.89
CA THR A 94 -23.49 -7.59 -34.19
C THR A 94 -24.18 -8.49 -33.19
N LYS A 95 -24.18 -9.80 -33.43
CA LYS A 95 -24.71 -10.82 -32.51
C LYS A 95 -23.96 -12.13 -32.64
N TYR A 96 -24.16 -13.04 -31.69
CA TYR A 96 -23.58 -14.36 -31.66
C TYR A 96 -24.69 -15.41 -31.50
N GLN A 97 -24.41 -16.61 -32.01
CA GLN A 97 -25.29 -17.75 -31.85
C GLN A 97 -24.52 -18.93 -31.25
N ILE A 98 -25.05 -19.45 -30.16
CA ILE A 98 -24.55 -20.62 -29.45
C ILE A 98 -25.45 -21.80 -29.83
N ARG A 99 -24.84 -22.90 -30.26
CA ARG A 99 -25.54 -24.17 -30.50
C ARG A 99 -24.97 -25.23 -29.56
N TYR A 100 -25.83 -25.96 -28.87
CA TYR A 100 -25.41 -26.99 -27.92
C TYR A 100 -26.32 -28.22 -27.91
N ALA A 101 -25.74 -29.40 -27.70
CA ALA A 101 -26.43 -30.68 -27.71
C ALA A 101 -25.73 -31.69 -26.78
N THR A 102 -26.38 -32.82 -26.48
CA THR A 102 -25.76 -33.97 -25.80
C THR A 102 -25.08 -34.95 -26.77
N ARG A 103 -25.37 -34.85 -28.07
CA ARG A 103 -24.78 -35.67 -29.15
C ARG A 103 -23.72 -34.87 -29.90
N LYS A 104 -22.60 -35.53 -30.28
CA LYS A 104 -21.44 -34.90 -30.96
C LYS A 104 -21.81 -34.32 -32.32
N ASP A 105 -22.77 -34.94 -33.00
CA ASP A 105 -23.34 -34.53 -34.30
C ASP A 105 -24.34 -33.37 -34.20
N PHE A 106 -24.61 -32.86 -32.99
CA PHE A 106 -25.60 -31.81 -32.74
C PHE A 106 -27.04 -32.14 -33.19
N ARG A 107 -27.43 -33.42 -33.24
CA ARG A 107 -28.85 -33.83 -33.31
C ARG A 107 -29.58 -33.42 -32.02
N GLY A 108 -30.79 -32.87 -32.17
CA GLY A 108 -31.58 -32.32 -31.05
C GLY A 108 -30.94 -31.09 -30.39
N ALA A 109 -30.08 -30.36 -31.10
CA ALA A 109 -29.39 -29.20 -30.55
C ALA A 109 -30.36 -28.06 -30.24
N ARG A 110 -30.08 -27.37 -29.13
CA ARG A 110 -30.69 -26.09 -28.78
C ARG A 110 -29.82 -24.95 -29.28
N THR A 111 -30.47 -23.86 -29.66
CA THR A 111 -29.81 -22.66 -30.18
C THR A 111 -30.21 -21.43 -29.37
N ILE A 112 -29.23 -20.59 -29.05
CA ILE A 112 -29.44 -19.33 -28.32
C ILE A 112 -28.67 -18.22 -29.02
N ASN A 113 -29.33 -17.09 -29.26
CA ASN A 113 -28.69 -15.88 -29.75
C ASN A 113 -28.36 -14.93 -28.57
N THR A 114 -27.27 -14.17 -28.68
CA THR A 114 -26.92 -13.13 -27.72
C THR A 114 -26.04 -12.07 -28.35
N VAL A 115 -26.17 -10.82 -27.91
CA VAL A 115 -25.25 -9.72 -28.28
C VAL A 115 -24.01 -9.68 -27.38
N LYS A 116 -24.04 -10.40 -26.25
CA LYS A 116 -22.94 -10.47 -25.28
C LYS A 116 -21.86 -11.44 -25.75
N THR A 117 -20.65 -11.29 -25.22
CA THR A 117 -19.50 -12.17 -25.45
C THR A 117 -19.44 -13.36 -24.50
N ALA A 118 -20.45 -13.52 -23.65
CA ALA A 118 -20.60 -14.68 -22.78
C ALA A 118 -22.08 -14.97 -22.49
N LYS A 119 -22.39 -16.25 -22.24
CA LYS A 119 -23.72 -16.72 -21.85
C LYS A 119 -23.60 -17.95 -20.96
N THR A 120 -24.42 -17.97 -19.90
CA THR A 120 -24.59 -19.16 -19.07
C THR A 120 -25.79 -19.96 -19.59
N LEU A 121 -25.54 -21.18 -20.02
CA LEU A 121 -26.55 -22.20 -20.32
C LEU A 121 -26.98 -22.84 -19.01
N THR A 122 -28.27 -22.83 -18.68
CA THR A 122 -28.81 -23.35 -17.41
C THR A 122 -29.75 -24.53 -17.66
N LYS A 123 -30.34 -25.10 -16.58
CA LYS A 123 -31.27 -26.24 -16.64
C LYS A 123 -30.67 -27.47 -17.34
N LEU A 124 -29.36 -27.66 -17.22
CA LEU A 124 -28.65 -28.83 -17.75
C LEU A 124 -28.63 -29.96 -16.72
N LYS A 125 -28.48 -31.21 -17.17
CA LYS A 125 -28.32 -32.37 -16.28
C LYS A 125 -26.90 -32.39 -15.72
N THR A 126 -26.75 -32.61 -14.41
CA THR A 126 -25.45 -32.78 -13.76
C THR A 126 -24.75 -34.05 -14.26
N GLY A 127 -23.43 -34.03 -14.39
CA GLY A 127 -22.65 -35.19 -14.83
C GLY A 127 -22.81 -35.55 -16.31
N LYS A 128 -23.54 -34.75 -17.11
CA LYS A 128 -23.80 -35.03 -18.52
C LYS A 128 -22.81 -34.28 -19.42
N VAL A 129 -22.38 -34.96 -20.48
CA VAL A 129 -21.55 -34.37 -21.54
C VAL A 129 -22.42 -33.57 -22.51
N TYR A 130 -21.97 -32.36 -22.81
CA TYR A 130 -22.53 -31.48 -23.83
C TYR A 130 -21.45 -31.07 -24.83
N TYR A 131 -21.87 -30.88 -26.07
CA TYR A 131 -21.09 -30.31 -27.16
C TYR A 131 -21.59 -28.90 -27.40
N VAL A 132 -20.70 -27.91 -27.39
CA VAL A 132 -21.05 -26.48 -27.53
C VAL A 132 -20.20 -25.85 -28.61
N LYS A 133 -20.82 -25.06 -29.49
CA LYS A 133 -20.11 -24.25 -30.50
C LYS A 133 -20.77 -22.89 -30.66
N VAL A 134 -19.98 -21.89 -31.06
CA VAL A 134 -20.43 -20.50 -31.18
C VAL A 134 -20.07 -19.95 -32.56
N ARG A 135 -20.94 -19.15 -33.16
CA ARG A 135 -20.64 -18.37 -34.37
C ARG A 135 -20.99 -16.90 -34.17
N ALA A 136 -20.21 -16.03 -34.80
CA ALA A 136 -20.51 -14.61 -34.98
C ALA A 136 -21.45 -14.38 -36.16
N LEU A 137 -22.33 -13.39 -36.04
CA LEU A 137 -23.34 -13.00 -37.03
C LEU A 137 -23.26 -11.48 -37.27
N ARG A 138 -23.50 -11.07 -38.50
CA ARG A 138 -23.64 -9.66 -38.92
C ARG A 138 -24.76 -9.55 -39.95
N GLY A 139 -25.91 -9.02 -39.56
CA GLY A 139 -27.09 -9.02 -40.43
C GLY A 139 -27.46 -10.44 -40.88
N LYS A 140 -27.54 -10.65 -42.20
CA LYS A 140 -27.76 -11.97 -42.84
C LYS A 140 -26.48 -12.83 -42.93
N MET A 141 -25.30 -12.25 -42.73
CA MET A 141 -24.03 -12.98 -42.80
C MET A 141 -23.71 -13.73 -41.50
N SER A 142 -23.09 -14.90 -41.63
CA SER A 142 -22.61 -15.69 -40.50
C SER A 142 -21.20 -16.20 -40.73
N SER A 143 -20.38 -16.16 -39.68
CA SER A 143 -19.14 -16.93 -39.62
C SER A 143 -19.44 -18.43 -39.57
N GLY A 144 -18.42 -19.26 -39.86
CA GLY A 144 -18.45 -20.66 -39.46
C GLY A 144 -18.49 -20.80 -37.93
N TYR A 145 -19.02 -21.92 -37.43
CA TYR A 145 -18.94 -22.20 -36.00
C TYR A 145 -17.48 -22.39 -35.55
N SER A 146 -17.22 -22.03 -34.29
CA SER A 146 -16.02 -22.40 -33.54
C SER A 146 -15.86 -23.93 -33.52
N ALA A 147 -14.65 -24.38 -33.18
CA ALA A 147 -14.46 -25.78 -32.78
C ALA A 147 -15.45 -26.16 -31.67
N ALA A 148 -16.02 -27.36 -31.77
CA ALA A 148 -16.98 -27.86 -30.80
C ALA A 148 -16.25 -28.22 -29.49
N GLN A 149 -16.69 -27.64 -28.38
CA GLN A 149 -16.18 -27.91 -27.04
C GLN A 149 -16.97 -29.08 -26.43
N LYS A 150 -16.29 -30.18 -26.07
CA LYS A 150 -16.86 -31.34 -25.35
C LYS A 150 -16.66 -31.15 -23.85
N ILE A 151 -17.74 -30.91 -23.10
CA ILE A 151 -17.66 -30.54 -21.68
C ILE A 151 -18.68 -31.32 -20.85
N LYS A 152 -18.25 -31.87 -19.71
CA LYS A 152 -19.12 -32.53 -18.72
C LYS A 152 -19.50 -31.55 -17.61
N THR A 153 -20.79 -31.40 -17.33
CA THR A 153 -21.26 -30.69 -16.13
C THR A 153 -20.82 -31.43 -14.86
N THR A 154 -20.58 -30.71 -13.77
CA THR A 154 -19.95 -31.30 -12.57
C THR A 154 -20.23 -30.53 -11.28
N SER A 155 -20.38 -31.27 -10.18
CA SER A 155 -20.45 -30.78 -8.80
C SER A 155 -19.13 -30.92 -8.04
N SER A 156 -18.04 -31.26 -8.73
CA SER A 156 -16.71 -31.35 -8.13
C SER A 156 -16.23 -29.96 -7.66
N THR A 157 -15.37 -29.95 -6.63
CA THR A 157 -14.70 -28.74 -6.15
C THR A 157 -13.99 -28.02 -7.32
N PRO A 158 -14.02 -26.68 -7.37
CA PRO A 158 -13.26 -25.93 -8.35
C PRO A 158 -11.77 -26.29 -8.36
N ALA A 159 -11.17 -26.31 -9.55
CA ALA A 159 -9.71 -26.33 -9.63
C ALA A 159 -9.14 -24.99 -9.11
N SER A 160 -7.95 -25.04 -8.50
CA SER A 160 -7.23 -23.80 -8.19
C SER A 160 -6.75 -23.12 -9.49
N VAL A 161 -6.50 -21.82 -9.42
CA VAL A 161 -5.94 -21.01 -10.51
C VAL A 161 -4.65 -20.34 -10.03
N THR A 162 -3.72 -20.09 -10.95
CA THR A 162 -2.53 -19.26 -10.67
C THR A 162 -2.96 -17.80 -10.71
N VAL A 163 -2.49 -17.00 -9.75
CA VAL A 163 -2.89 -15.60 -9.57
C VAL A 163 -1.65 -14.71 -9.58
N THR A 164 -1.74 -13.58 -10.28
CA THR A 164 -0.75 -12.49 -10.22
C THR A 164 -1.45 -11.18 -9.86
N ALA A 165 -0.72 -10.28 -9.21
CA ALA A 165 -1.16 -8.93 -8.91
C ALA A 165 -0.04 -7.94 -9.28
N VAL A 166 -0.41 -6.83 -9.91
CA VAL A 166 0.53 -5.77 -10.31
C VAL A 166 -0.09 -4.39 -10.06
N PRO A 167 0.71 -3.31 -9.90
CA PRO A 167 0.19 -1.96 -9.79
C PRO A 167 -0.63 -1.57 -11.03
N ALA A 168 -1.71 -0.80 -10.85
CA ALA A 168 -2.56 -0.32 -11.95
C ALA A 168 -3.05 1.12 -11.75
N GLY A 169 -2.35 1.89 -10.91
CA GLY A 169 -2.70 3.26 -10.52
C GLY A 169 -2.51 3.48 -9.01
N VAL A 170 -2.56 4.74 -8.58
CA VAL A 170 -2.22 5.12 -7.19
C VAL A 170 -3.14 4.48 -6.14
N ASN A 171 -4.40 4.19 -6.51
CA ASN A 171 -5.37 3.49 -5.66
C ASN A 171 -5.94 2.25 -6.37
N SER A 172 -5.15 1.59 -7.22
CA SER A 172 -5.62 0.42 -7.96
C SER A 172 -4.52 -0.60 -8.21
N ILE A 173 -4.91 -1.88 -8.20
CA ILE A 173 -4.07 -2.99 -8.65
C ILE A 173 -4.82 -3.78 -9.74
N LYS A 174 -4.08 -4.39 -10.66
CA LYS A 174 -4.62 -5.36 -11.61
C LYS A 174 -4.32 -6.76 -11.09
N VAL A 175 -5.38 -7.55 -10.93
CA VAL A 175 -5.29 -8.96 -10.55
C VAL A 175 -5.65 -9.81 -11.75
N ALA A 176 -4.81 -10.78 -12.10
CA ALA A 176 -5.04 -11.70 -13.20
C ALA A 176 -4.95 -13.15 -12.73
N TRP A 177 -5.66 -14.05 -13.40
CA TRP A 177 -5.66 -15.47 -13.08
C TRP A 177 -5.78 -16.38 -14.30
N SER A 178 -5.28 -17.60 -14.15
CA SER A 178 -5.44 -18.65 -15.16
C SER A 178 -6.92 -19.05 -15.32
N GLN A 179 -7.26 -19.66 -16.46
CA GLN A 179 -8.64 -20.03 -16.76
C GLN A 179 -9.25 -20.95 -15.69
N PRO A 180 -10.38 -20.57 -15.07
CA PRO A 180 -11.09 -21.42 -14.11
C PRO A 180 -11.54 -22.74 -14.72
N LYS A 181 -11.37 -23.83 -13.97
CA LYS A 181 -11.98 -25.13 -14.29
C LYS A 181 -12.96 -25.48 -13.18
N ARG A 182 -14.21 -25.78 -13.54
CA ARG A 182 -15.30 -26.21 -12.62
C ARG A 182 -15.73 -25.07 -11.68
N ALA A 183 -16.29 -24.00 -12.22
CA ALA A 183 -16.65 -22.82 -11.43
C ALA A 183 -17.99 -22.25 -11.87
N GLU A 184 -18.80 -21.82 -10.90
CA GLU A 184 -20.04 -21.06 -11.11
C GLU A 184 -19.88 -19.59 -10.70
N SER A 185 -18.89 -19.29 -9.84
CA SER A 185 -18.56 -17.91 -9.46
C SER A 185 -17.09 -17.75 -9.09
N ILE A 186 -16.63 -16.50 -9.23
CA ILE A 186 -15.30 -16.04 -8.82
C ILE A 186 -15.48 -14.80 -7.96
N GLN A 187 -14.74 -14.77 -6.86
CA GLN A 187 -14.65 -13.64 -5.95
C GLN A 187 -13.18 -13.35 -5.69
N ILE A 188 -12.80 -12.08 -5.63
CA ILE A 188 -11.47 -11.65 -5.20
C ILE A 188 -11.60 -11.13 -3.78
N LEU A 189 -10.93 -11.80 -2.85
CA LEU A 189 -10.82 -11.41 -1.45
C LEU A 189 -9.63 -10.44 -1.34
N VAL A 190 -9.83 -9.26 -0.75
CA VAL A 190 -8.80 -8.20 -0.68
C VAL A 190 -8.65 -7.70 0.75
N SER A 191 -7.42 -7.56 1.24
CA SER A 191 -7.15 -7.14 2.63
C SER A 191 -5.80 -6.40 2.80
N HIS A 192 -5.59 -5.84 3.99
CA HIS A 192 -4.38 -5.15 4.44
C HIS A 192 -3.29 -6.04 5.00
N HIS A 193 -3.58 -7.33 5.20
CA HIS A 193 -2.62 -8.29 5.72
C HIS A 193 -2.94 -9.71 5.26
N ASN A 194 -1.93 -10.57 5.16
CA ASN A 194 -2.08 -11.94 4.67
C ASN A 194 -3.02 -12.81 5.54
N LYS A 195 -2.95 -12.67 6.87
CA LYS A 195 -3.84 -13.35 7.83
C LYS A 195 -5.23 -12.72 7.86
N ALA A 196 -5.32 -11.41 7.64
CA ALA A 196 -6.58 -10.66 7.60
C ALA A 196 -7.47 -11.04 6.40
N LEU A 197 -6.93 -11.73 5.40
CA LEU A 197 -7.72 -12.30 4.31
C LEU A 197 -8.69 -13.40 4.75
N ASP A 198 -8.49 -14.04 5.89
CA ASP A 198 -9.30 -15.20 6.27
C ASP A 198 -10.64 -14.83 6.92
N SER A 199 -10.70 -13.68 7.62
CA SER A 199 -11.93 -13.16 8.22
C SER A 199 -12.70 -12.24 7.27
N ALA A 200 -14.04 -12.35 7.26
CA ALA A 200 -14.92 -11.47 6.49
C ALA A 200 -14.95 -10.03 7.03
N LYS A 201 -14.65 -9.82 8.32
CA LYS A 201 -14.63 -8.50 8.96
C LYS A 201 -13.41 -7.66 8.54
N THR A 202 -12.35 -8.32 8.10
CA THR A 202 -11.05 -7.70 7.79
C THR A 202 -10.71 -7.78 6.31
N ARG A 203 -11.70 -7.93 5.43
CA ARG A 203 -11.52 -7.94 3.97
C ARG A 203 -12.73 -7.34 3.28
N PHE A 204 -12.56 -6.94 2.03
CA PHE A 204 -13.67 -6.70 1.12
C PHE A 204 -13.62 -7.69 -0.05
N VAL A 205 -14.74 -7.82 -0.77
CA VAL A 205 -14.90 -8.81 -1.84
C VAL A 205 -15.27 -8.12 -3.15
N VAL A 206 -14.51 -8.39 -4.20
CA VAL A 206 -14.84 -8.00 -5.57
C VAL A 206 -15.44 -9.21 -6.28
N LYS A 207 -16.69 -9.10 -6.72
CA LYS A 207 -17.35 -10.13 -7.54
C LYS A 207 -17.04 -9.88 -9.01
N VAL A 208 -16.65 -10.91 -9.73
CA VAL A 208 -16.32 -10.82 -11.17
C VAL A 208 -17.06 -11.89 -11.95
N PRO A 209 -17.32 -11.69 -13.25
CA PRO A 209 -17.88 -12.74 -14.10
C PRO A 209 -16.98 -13.99 -14.09
N VAL A 210 -17.57 -15.19 -14.01
CA VAL A 210 -16.81 -16.45 -13.92
C VAL A 210 -15.90 -16.71 -15.14
N HIS A 211 -16.18 -16.08 -16.28
CA HIS A 211 -15.36 -16.17 -17.49
C HIS A 211 -14.25 -15.10 -17.56
N ALA A 212 -14.23 -14.14 -16.63
CA ALA A 212 -13.16 -13.16 -16.58
C ALA A 212 -11.83 -13.83 -16.19
N ARG A 213 -10.73 -13.28 -16.69
CA ARG A 213 -9.35 -13.72 -16.40
C ARG A 213 -8.52 -12.64 -15.71
N SER A 214 -9.08 -11.45 -15.53
CA SER A 214 -8.48 -10.38 -14.77
C SER A 214 -9.53 -9.37 -14.35
N THR A 215 -9.20 -8.56 -13.36
CA THR A 215 -9.93 -7.34 -13.02
C THR A 215 -8.96 -6.29 -12.51
N THR A 216 -9.23 -5.01 -12.78
CA THR A 216 -8.65 -3.92 -12.01
C THR A 216 -9.48 -3.74 -10.75
N ILE A 217 -8.82 -3.66 -9.60
CA ILE A 217 -9.44 -3.42 -8.31
C ILE A 217 -9.10 -1.99 -7.91
N THR A 218 -10.11 -1.13 -7.84
CA THR A 218 -9.99 0.19 -7.23
C THR A 218 -10.17 0.05 -5.72
N ILE A 219 -9.20 0.55 -4.95
CA ILE A 219 -9.24 0.51 -3.48
C ILE A 219 -10.32 1.48 -2.97
N PRO A 220 -11.35 0.98 -2.25
CA PRO A 220 -12.39 1.82 -1.66
C PRO A 220 -11.80 2.87 -0.71
N SER A 221 -12.41 4.05 -0.62
CA SER A 221 -11.94 5.16 0.23
C SER A 221 -11.66 4.74 1.67
N SER A 222 -12.56 3.95 2.27
CA SER A 222 -12.43 3.40 3.63
C SER A 222 -11.22 2.46 3.84
N TRP A 223 -10.58 2.02 2.76
CA TRP A 223 -9.40 1.15 2.77
C TRP A 223 -8.11 1.85 2.36
N ARG A 224 -8.19 3.04 1.75
CA ARG A 224 -7.01 3.72 1.17
C ARG A 224 -5.95 4.06 2.20
N ALA A 225 -6.35 4.38 3.43
CA ALA A 225 -5.40 4.64 4.51
C ALA A 225 -4.58 3.39 4.90
N LYS A 226 -5.14 2.20 4.69
CA LYS A 226 -4.50 0.92 5.05
C LYS A 226 -3.63 0.37 3.92
N ILE A 227 -4.07 0.47 2.65
CA ILE A 227 -3.46 -0.22 1.50
C ILE A 227 -3.49 0.58 0.18
N GLY A 228 -3.95 1.82 0.21
CA GLY A 228 -3.99 2.68 -0.96
C GLY A 228 -2.72 3.51 -1.10
N ASP A 229 -2.83 4.52 -1.96
CA ASP A 229 -1.80 5.50 -2.25
C ASP A 229 -1.16 6.06 -0.98
N GLY A 230 0.16 5.85 -0.79
CA GLY A 230 0.93 6.43 0.31
C GLY A 230 0.75 5.73 1.66
N SER A 231 -0.02 4.64 1.74
CA SER A 231 -0.15 3.86 2.98
C SER A 231 1.15 3.16 3.39
N GLY A 232 2.06 2.94 2.43
CA GLY A 232 3.26 2.14 2.64
C GLY A 232 3.00 0.65 2.59
N ASN A 233 1.76 0.16 2.52
CA ASN A 233 1.43 -1.26 2.66
C ASN A 233 0.94 -1.89 1.34
N PRO A 234 1.24 -3.17 1.10
CA PRO A 234 0.74 -3.86 -0.08
C PRO A 234 -0.74 -4.22 0.06
N VAL A 235 -1.39 -4.41 -1.10
CA VAL A 235 -2.70 -5.03 -1.22
C VAL A 235 -2.51 -6.55 -1.29
N PHE A 236 -3.12 -7.30 -0.37
CA PHE A 236 -3.13 -8.76 -0.41
C PHE A 236 -4.41 -9.28 -1.04
N VAL A 237 -4.30 -10.28 -1.92
CA VAL A 237 -5.45 -10.87 -2.61
C VAL A 237 -5.46 -12.40 -2.60
N ARG A 238 -6.65 -12.99 -2.52
CA ARG A 238 -6.91 -14.39 -2.88
C ARG A 238 -8.11 -14.46 -3.81
N VAL A 239 -7.99 -15.25 -4.87
CA VAL A 239 -9.13 -15.65 -5.69
C VAL A 239 -9.85 -16.81 -5.00
N LEU A 240 -11.16 -16.68 -4.81
CA LEU A 240 -12.09 -17.67 -4.29
C LEU A 240 -13.02 -18.13 -5.41
N LEU A 241 -12.91 -19.40 -5.79
CA LEU A 241 -13.81 -20.05 -6.74
C LEU A 241 -14.86 -20.85 -6.00
N LYS A 242 -16.10 -20.86 -6.50
CA LYS A 242 -17.17 -21.73 -5.98
C LYS A 242 -17.87 -22.52 -7.08
N ASN A 243 -18.23 -23.76 -6.76
CA ASN A 243 -19.07 -24.63 -7.58
C ASN A 243 -19.84 -25.57 -6.65
N ALA A 244 -21.17 -25.67 -6.80
CA ALA A 244 -21.98 -26.59 -5.98
C ALA A 244 -21.84 -26.37 -4.45
N GLY A 245 -21.70 -25.13 -3.99
CA GLY A 245 -21.43 -24.81 -2.57
C GLY A 245 -19.99 -25.11 -2.11
N LYS A 246 -19.23 -25.93 -2.86
CA LYS A 246 -17.81 -26.19 -2.60
C LYS A 246 -16.96 -25.00 -3.04
N SER A 247 -15.85 -24.77 -2.36
CA SER A 247 -14.98 -23.63 -2.64
C SER A 247 -13.51 -24.01 -2.73
N LYS A 248 -12.75 -23.22 -3.49
CA LYS A 248 -11.29 -23.31 -3.57
C LYS A 248 -10.69 -21.91 -3.49
N LYS A 249 -9.82 -21.69 -2.50
CA LYS A 249 -8.95 -20.52 -2.42
C LYS A 249 -7.65 -20.79 -3.16
N THR A 250 -7.08 -19.74 -3.74
CA THR A 250 -5.75 -19.74 -4.35
C THR A 250 -4.66 -19.42 -3.33
N LYS A 251 -3.39 -19.60 -3.71
CA LYS A 251 -2.26 -18.97 -2.99
C LYS A 251 -2.46 -17.44 -3.00
N ILE A 252 -1.90 -16.77 -2.00
CA ILE A 252 -1.97 -15.31 -1.91
C ILE A 252 -1.11 -14.70 -3.04
N ALA A 253 -1.68 -13.74 -3.75
CA ALA A 253 -0.92 -12.78 -4.53
C ALA A 253 -0.97 -11.43 -3.81
N TRP A 254 -0.01 -10.56 -4.09
CA TRP A 254 0.05 -9.24 -3.48
C TRP A 254 0.75 -8.25 -4.41
N SER A 255 0.45 -6.96 -4.25
CA SER A 255 1.10 -5.88 -4.98
C SER A 255 0.92 -4.58 -4.21
N TYR A 256 1.89 -3.67 -4.28
CA TYR A 256 1.65 -2.27 -3.97
C TYR A 256 0.73 -1.63 -5.02
N THR A 257 0.08 -0.53 -4.67
CA THR A 257 -0.47 0.38 -5.68
C THR A 257 0.69 1.17 -6.31
N GLN A 258 0.41 1.97 -7.34
CA GLN A 258 1.47 2.76 -7.97
C GLN A 258 1.94 3.87 -7.01
N ALA A 259 3.25 3.91 -6.75
CA ALA A 259 3.88 4.97 -5.98
C ALA A 259 3.80 6.32 -6.72
N ARG A 260 3.72 7.42 -5.96
CA ARG A 260 3.88 8.76 -6.52
C ARG A 260 5.36 9.08 -6.67
N THR A 261 5.74 9.64 -7.82
CA THR A 261 7.05 10.25 -7.99
C THR A 261 7.12 11.51 -7.12
N PRO A 262 8.14 11.66 -6.24
CA PRO A 262 8.30 12.89 -5.48
C PRO A 262 8.57 14.07 -6.43
N SER A 263 7.95 15.21 -6.14
CA SER A 263 8.12 16.45 -6.90
C SER A 263 9.49 17.09 -6.64
N GLY A 264 9.80 18.17 -7.35
CA GLY A 264 11.01 18.98 -7.12
C GLY A 264 12.27 18.49 -7.84
N THR A 265 13.26 19.37 -7.88
CA THR A 265 14.56 19.18 -8.53
C THR A 265 15.45 18.25 -7.69
N SER A 266 16.61 17.85 -8.23
CA SER A 266 17.58 17.05 -7.49
C SER A 266 18.12 17.77 -6.25
N ALA A 267 18.30 19.09 -6.29
CA ALA A 267 18.74 19.89 -5.14
C ALA A 267 17.70 19.93 -4.00
N GLN A 268 16.43 19.70 -4.32
CA GLN A 268 15.33 19.64 -3.35
C GLN A 268 15.15 18.24 -2.75
N LYS A 269 15.89 17.24 -3.23
CA LYS A 269 15.78 15.87 -2.74
C LYS A 269 16.88 15.59 -1.72
N LEU A 270 16.47 15.27 -0.50
CA LEU A 270 17.36 14.94 0.61
C LEU A 270 17.16 13.49 1.05
N ARG A 271 18.21 12.91 1.63
CA ARG A 271 18.18 11.60 2.27
C ARG A 271 17.84 11.73 3.74
N PHE A 272 16.83 11.00 4.16
CA PHE A 272 16.37 10.92 5.54
C PHE A 272 16.58 9.51 6.07
N ALA A 273 16.97 9.37 7.33
CA ALA A 273 17.06 8.07 7.98
C ALA A 273 16.42 8.06 9.37
N THR A 274 15.90 6.90 9.76
CA THR A 274 15.50 6.64 11.16
C THR A 274 16.17 5.38 11.68
N TYR A 275 16.60 5.41 12.93
CA TYR A 275 17.30 4.30 13.56
C TYR A 275 17.05 4.22 15.07
N ASN A 276 16.34 3.18 15.52
CA ASN A 276 16.43 2.76 16.91
C ASN A 276 17.81 2.11 17.13
N ALA A 277 18.68 2.78 17.88
CA ALA A 277 20.07 2.36 18.06
C ALA A 277 20.28 1.45 19.29
N GLY A 278 19.20 1.10 20.00
CA GLY A 278 19.20 0.28 21.20
C GLY A 278 19.87 0.95 22.40
N SER A 279 19.15 1.08 23.50
CA SER A 279 19.67 1.77 24.68
C SER A 279 20.86 1.04 25.31
N VAL A 280 21.78 1.82 25.89
CA VAL A 280 22.92 1.27 26.63
C VAL A 280 22.44 0.31 27.74
N ASN A 281 21.32 0.62 28.40
CA ASN A 281 20.79 -0.22 29.47
C ASN A 281 20.10 -1.50 28.97
N ALA A 282 19.38 -1.45 27.85
CA ALA A 282 18.74 -2.65 27.29
C ALA A 282 19.77 -3.69 26.81
N THR A 283 20.98 -3.24 26.49
CA THR A 283 21.99 -4.08 25.83
C THR A 283 23.23 -4.38 26.67
N LYS A 284 23.37 -3.78 27.86
CA LYS A 284 24.57 -3.92 28.72
C LYS A 284 24.90 -5.37 29.11
N ASN A 285 23.88 -6.20 29.30
CA ASN A 285 24.05 -7.59 29.74
C ASN A 285 24.01 -8.60 28.58
N LEU A 286 23.90 -8.12 27.34
CA LEU A 286 23.91 -8.97 26.15
C LEU A 286 25.36 -9.18 25.70
N ALA A 287 25.78 -10.45 25.59
CA ALA A 287 27.15 -10.81 25.25
C ALA A 287 27.62 -10.15 23.94
N GLY A 288 28.72 -9.37 24.00
CA GLY A 288 29.27 -8.64 22.85
C GLY A 288 28.39 -7.48 22.34
N ARG A 289 27.35 -7.08 23.08
CA ARG A 289 26.37 -6.07 22.65
C ARG A 289 26.27 -4.86 23.58
N ALA A 290 27.17 -4.72 24.55
CA ALA A 290 27.32 -3.45 25.27
C ALA A 290 27.55 -2.29 24.28
N TRP A 291 27.13 -1.07 24.64
CA TRP A 291 27.18 0.09 23.73
C TRP A 291 28.57 0.32 23.13
N THR A 292 29.63 0.20 23.94
CA THR A 292 31.03 0.34 23.50
C THR A 292 31.41 -0.62 22.36
N HIS A 293 30.82 -1.80 22.31
CA HIS A 293 31.04 -2.78 21.23
C HIS A 293 30.22 -2.48 19.98
N ARG A 294 29.01 -1.92 20.13
CA ARG A 294 28.07 -1.67 19.02
C ARG A 294 28.23 -0.29 18.38
N GLN A 295 28.73 0.70 19.10
CA GLN A 295 28.82 2.08 18.63
C GLN A 295 29.55 2.22 17.29
N PRO A 296 30.71 1.56 17.03
CA PRO A 296 31.35 1.61 15.72
C PRO A 296 30.44 1.11 14.59
N ALA A 297 29.65 0.07 14.85
CA ALA A 297 28.71 -0.47 13.87
C ALA A 297 27.51 0.46 13.62
N VAL A 298 27.03 1.16 14.65
CA VAL A 298 26.02 2.22 14.51
C VAL A 298 26.57 3.35 13.62
N VAL A 299 27.78 3.82 13.87
CA VAL A 299 28.46 4.87 13.09
C VAL A 299 28.66 4.44 11.64
N ASN A 300 29.12 3.21 11.39
CA ASN A 300 29.27 2.67 10.04
C ASN A 300 27.94 2.59 9.28
N ALA A 301 26.85 2.17 9.93
CA ALA A 301 25.52 2.13 9.33
C ALA A 301 25.01 3.52 8.96
N VAL A 302 25.29 4.51 9.82
CA VAL A 302 24.97 5.93 9.59
C VAL A 302 25.74 6.45 8.38
N HIS A 303 27.06 6.30 8.33
CA HIS A 303 27.84 6.75 7.18
C HIS A 303 27.43 6.04 5.90
N ARG A 304 27.13 4.73 5.94
CA ARG A 304 26.65 4.00 4.77
C ARG A 304 25.30 4.53 4.25
N SER A 305 24.42 5.01 5.13
CA SER A 305 23.13 5.57 4.74
C SER A 305 23.26 6.82 3.86
N GLN A 306 24.35 7.58 4.03
CA GLN A 306 24.56 8.90 3.42
C GLN A 306 23.39 9.86 3.68
N ALA A 307 22.69 9.69 4.80
CA ALA A 307 21.55 10.53 5.14
C ALA A 307 21.99 11.97 5.47
N ASP A 308 21.21 12.93 5.01
CA ASP A 308 21.40 14.36 5.31
C ASP A 308 20.80 14.71 6.68
N VAL A 309 19.71 14.01 7.07
CA VAL A 309 19.07 14.12 8.39
C VAL A 309 18.73 12.75 8.93
N ILE A 310 19.05 12.50 10.20
CA ILE A 310 18.88 11.21 10.86
C ILE A 310 18.11 11.40 12.17
N ALA A 311 17.03 10.65 12.34
CA ALA A 311 16.30 10.52 13.59
C ALA A 311 16.73 9.25 14.34
N PHE A 312 17.16 9.42 15.59
CA PHE A 312 17.51 8.31 16.46
C PHE A 312 16.46 8.07 17.54
N GLN A 313 16.31 6.81 17.92
CA GLN A 313 15.54 6.36 19.08
C GLN A 313 16.46 5.50 19.98
N GLU A 314 16.13 5.48 21.28
CA GLU A 314 16.92 4.79 22.32
C GLU A 314 18.38 5.21 22.47
N VAL A 315 18.74 6.40 21.99
CA VAL A 315 20.04 6.99 22.31
C VAL A 315 19.86 7.81 23.59
N THR A 316 19.99 7.18 24.76
CA THR A 316 19.46 7.75 26.02
C THR A 316 20.42 8.71 26.74
N THR A 317 19.95 9.30 27.84
CA THR A 317 20.78 10.06 28.79
C THR A 317 21.56 9.18 29.77
N ALA A 318 21.46 7.85 29.68
CA ALA A 318 22.25 6.95 30.52
C ALA A 318 23.72 6.97 30.08
N ARG A 319 24.62 6.76 31.04
CA ARG A 319 26.07 6.82 30.80
C ARG A 319 26.61 5.50 30.25
N VAL A 320 27.61 5.61 29.37
CA VAL A 320 28.20 4.48 28.66
C VAL A 320 29.12 3.63 29.54
N ASN A 321 29.85 4.26 30.47
CA ASN A 321 30.88 3.63 31.31
C ASN A 321 30.71 3.98 32.80
N GLY A 322 29.51 3.79 33.36
CA GLY A 322 29.23 4.17 34.75
C GLY A 322 29.15 5.70 34.97
N ASP A 323 29.22 6.14 36.23
CA ASP A 323 28.81 7.49 36.65
C ASP A 323 29.68 8.64 36.10
N SER A 324 30.90 8.36 35.63
CA SER A 324 31.82 9.36 35.06
C SER A 324 31.83 9.41 33.53
N GLY A 325 31.23 8.43 32.84
CA GLY A 325 31.27 8.33 31.38
C GLY A 325 30.32 9.29 30.64
N ASP A 326 30.59 9.55 29.37
CA ASP A 326 29.65 10.25 28.48
C ASP A 326 28.26 9.60 28.51
N ARG A 327 27.22 10.41 28.37
CA ARG A 327 25.88 9.90 28.07
C ARG A 327 25.87 9.27 26.69
N GLN A 328 25.02 8.28 26.46
CA GLN A 328 24.96 7.56 25.19
C GLN A 328 24.81 8.52 23.98
N TYR A 329 23.97 9.55 24.11
CA TYR A 329 23.83 10.56 23.06
C TYR A 329 25.07 11.43 22.85
N GLN A 330 25.81 11.76 23.91
CA GLN A 330 27.05 12.54 23.83
C GLN A 330 28.14 11.72 23.16
N ALA A 331 28.28 10.46 23.56
CA ALA A 331 29.22 9.52 22.94
C ALA A 331 28.94 9.35 21.44
N LEU A 332 27.66 9.18 21.06
CA LEU A 332 27.28 9.09 19.64
C LEU A 332 27.56 10.40 18.89
N ALA A 333 27.26 11.55 19.50
CA ALA A 333 27.50 12.85 18.88
C ALA A 333 28.99 13.09 18.59
N LYS A 334 29.86 12.77 19.56
CA LYS A 334 31.32 12.83 19.37
C LYS A 334 31.79 11.91 18.26
N ALA A 335 31.26 10.68 18.19
CA ALA A 335 31.66 9.70 17.19
C ALA A 335 31.19 10.03 15.76
N LEU A 336 30.15 10.85 15.60
CA LEU A 336 29.65 11.28 14.29
C LEU A 336 30.20 12.65 13.84
N ALA A 337 30.87 13.39 14.73
CA ALA A 337 31.50 14.66 14.42
C ALA A 337 32.75 14.46 13.52
N PRO A 338 33.11 15.45 12.69
CA PRO A 338 32.38 16.69 12.41
C PRO A 338 31.25 16.52 11.38
N THR A 339 31.08 15.32 10.81
CA THR A 339 30.15 15.08 9.68
C THR A 339 28.70 15.37 10.04
N TYR A 340 28.29 15.00 11.25
CA TYR A 340 26.94 15.25 11.75
C TYR A 340 26.96 16.13 13.01
N SER A 341 25.99 17.04 13.07
CA SER A 341 25.70 17.86 14.24
C SER A 341 24.36 17.47 14.86
N SER A 342 24.26 17.52 16.20
CA SER A 342 22.98 17.36 16.90
C SER A 342 22.12 18.61 16.72
N VAL A 343 20.79 18.44 16.60
CA VAL A 343 19.87 19.59 16.62
C VAL A 343 19.62 20.12 18.04
N LEU A 344 20.00 19.36 19.06
CA LEU A 344 19.81 19.71 20.48
C LEU A 344 21.14 20.01 21.14
N THR A 345 21.12 20.99 22.04
CA THR A 345 22.19 21.29 23.00
C THR A 345 22.04 20.45 24.28
N ASP A 346 23.13 20.29 25.03
CA ASP A 346 23.10 19.65 26.35
C ASP A 346 22.13 20.35 27.32
N LYS A 347 21.98 21.67 27.21
CA LYS A 347 21.01 22.45 28.01
C LYS A 347 19.57 22.07 27.69
N GLN A 348 19.21 21.91 26.42
CA GLN A 348 17.86 21.50 26.01
C GLN A 348 17.54 20.06 26.44
N ILE A 349 18.54 19.17 26.41
CA ILE A 349 18.37 17.78 26.86
C ILE A 349 18.30 17.73 28.39
N GLY A 350 19.07 18.55 29.10
CA GLY A 350 19.13 18.62 30.55
C GLY A 350 19.56 17.30 31.20
N THR A 351 19.44 17.20 32.51
CA THR A 351 19.60 15.94 33.27
C THR A 351 18.26 15.23 33.40
N ALA A 352 18.27 13.91 33.50
CA ALA A 352 17.07 13.15 33.83
C ALA A 352 17.48 11.91 34.66
N PRO A 353 16.80 11.63 35.79
CA PRO A 353 17.10 10.47 36.61
C PRO A 353 16.77 9.16 35.86
N GLY A 354 17.63 8.16 36.01
CA GLY A 354 17.35 6.80 35.56
C GLY A 354 17.70 6.48 34.11
N ALA A 355 17.52 5.19 33.79
CA ALA A 355 18.07 4.48 32.65
C ALA A 355 17.40 4.74 31.27
N THR A 356 16.32 5.53 31.21
CA THR A 356 15.34 5.49 30.10
C THR A 356 14.96 6.84 29.48
N SER A 357 15.46 7.97 30.00
CA SER A 357 14.95 9.28 29.60
C SER A 357 15.52 9.81 28.28
N LYS A 358 14.65 10.52 27.54
CA LYS A 358 14.96 11.39 26.39
C LYS A 358 15.72 10.74 25.23
N GLY A 359 15.44 9.47 24.92
CA GLY A 359 16.14 8.71 23.90
C GLY A 359 15.90 9.07 22.42
N ALA A 360 15.06 10.07 22.13
CA ALA A 360 14.83 10.54 20.76
C ALA A 360 15.80 11.69 20.45
N HIS A 361 16.48 11.62 19.30
CA HIS A 361 17.40 12.66 18.84
C HIS A 361 17.29 12.89 17.33
N ILE A 362 17.75 14.05 16.85
CA ILE A 362 17.93 14.33 15.42
C ILE A 362 19.35 14.84 15.21
N PHE A 363 20.02 14.29 14.20
CA PHE A 363 21.33 14.69 13.73
C PHE A 363 21.26 15.09 12.27
N TYR A 364 22.13 15.99 11.83
CA TYR A 364 22.11 16.48 10.46
C TYR A 364 23.51 16.81 9.93
N ARG A 365 23.65 16.74 8.61
CA ARG A 365 24.84 17.18 7.87
C ARG A 365 24.82 18.68 7.67
N SER A 366 25.75 19.40 8.31
CA SER A 366 25.82 20.87 8.23
C SER A 366 26.19 21.38 6.83
N ASP A 367 26.84 20.57 6.00
CA ASP A 367 27.14 20.87 4.60
C ASP A 367 25.91 20.77 3.67
N LYS A 368 24.79 20.22 4.16
CA LYS A 368 23.56 20.01 3.38
C LYS A 368 22.39 20.80 3.93
N VAL A 369 22.26 20.86 5.24
CA VAL A 369 21.13 21.52 5.90
C VAL A 369 21.60 22.39 7.06
N ARG A 370 20.89 23.48 7.29
CA ARG A 370 21.13 24.43 8.37
C ARG A 370 20.01 24.33 9.41
N LEU A 371 20.38 24.26 10.68
CA LEU A 371 19.41 24.33 11.79
C LEU A 371 18.88 25.75 11.94
N ILE A 372 17.55 25.90 12.02
CA ILE A 372 16.89 27.16 12.33
C ILE A 372 16.49 27.21 13.81
N THR A 373 15.76 26.18 14.25
CA THR A 373 15.32 26.04 15.65
C THR A 373 14.93 24.59 15.91
N SER A 374 14.92 24.19 17.18
CA SER A 374 14.60 22.84 17.61
C SER A 374 13.93 22.83 18.98
N GLY A 375 13.31 21.71 19.32
CA GLY A 375 12.78 21.47 20.65
C GLY A 375 12.67 20.00 21.00
N LEU A 376 12.62 19.76 22.30
CA LEU A 376 12.40 18.46 22.92
C LEU A 376 11.11 18.56 23.73
N VAL A 377 10.19 17.62 23.53
CA VAL A 377 8.84 17.69 24.11
C VAL A 377 8.48 16.32 24.71
N ALA A 378 8.03 16.32 25.96
CA ALA A 378 7.54 15.11 26.63
C ALA A 378 6.17 14.68 26.06
N ASN A 379 5.99 13.38 25.87
CA ASN A 379 4.82 12.86 25.14
C ASN A 379 3.50 12.91 25.94
N ASP A 380 3.58 13.03 27.26
CA ASP A 380 2.45 13.29 28.17
C ASP A 380 1.89 14.70 28.03
N THR A 381 2.69 15.68 27.61
CA THR A 381 2.21 17.06 27.40
C THR A 381 1.37 17.22 26.13
N VAL A 382 1.37 16.22 25.25
CA VAL A 382 0.63 16.25 23.96
C VAL A 382 -0.52 15.25 23.91
N THR A 383 -0.77 14.47 24.96
CA THR A 383 -1.88 13.52 25.00
C THR A 383 -2.56 13.52 26.35
N SER A 384 -3.89 13.44 26.37
CA SER A 384 -4.68 13.24 27.59
C SER A 384 -4.78 11.78 28.01
N ILE A 385 -4.24 10.84 27.21
CA ILE A 385 -4.25 9.42 27.54
C ILE A 385 -3.12 9.15 28.54
N ALA A 386 -3.47 8.62 29.71
CA ALA A 386 -2.50 8.31 30.74
C ALA A 386 -1.55 7.17 30.31
N HIS A 387 -0.28 7.29 30.69
CA HIS A 387 0.71 6.21 30.55
C HIS A 387 0.35 5.04 31.46
N LEU A 388 0.47 3.83 30.92
CA LEU A 388 0.10 2.65 31.68
C LEU A 388 1.12 2.38 32.80
N LYS A 389 0.62 2.29 34.03
CA LYS A 389 1.37 1.89 35.22
C LYS A 389 0.62 0.77 35.91
N SER A 390 1.18 -0.43 35.92
CA SER A 390 0.64 -1.62 36.55
C SER A 390 1.76 -2.45 37.20
N ALA A 391 1.39 -3.51 37.91
CA ALA A 391 2.37 -4.43 38.51
C ALA A 391 3.28 -5.10 37.47
N THR A 392 2.83 -5.25 36.21
CA THR A 392 3.53 -5.98 35.15
C THR A 392 3.99 -5.11 33.98
N GLU A 393 3.50 -3.88 33.87
CA GLU A 393 3.82 -2.95 32.78
C GLU A 393 4.01 -1.53 33.34
N GLN A 394 5.16 -0.92 33.06
CA GLN A 394 5.52 0.44 33.48
C GLN A 394 5.96 1.24 32.26
N GLU A 395 5.03 1.95 31.63
CA GLU A 395 5.35 2.82 30.49
C GLU A 395 5.96 4.13 30.99
N THR A 396 7.20 4.37 30.63
CA THR A 396 7.89 5.62 30.95
C THR A 396 7.46 6.73 29.99
N VAL A 397 7.34 7.97 30.50
CA VAL A 397 7.18 9.16 29.67
C VAL A 397 8.37 9.26 28.70
N LYS A 398 8.08 9.19 27.40
CA LYS A 398 9.07 9.34 26.33
C LYS A 398 9.05 10.78 25.84
N HIS A 399 10.08 11.18 25.12
CA HIS A 399 10.14 12.50 24.50
C HIS A 399 10.23 12.34 22.99
N PHE A 400 9.69 13.30 22.26
CA PHE A 400 9.95 13.47 20.83
C PHE A 400 10.78 14.73 20.60
N VAL A 401 11.58 14.72 19.55
CA VAL A 401 12.38 15.86 19.12
C VAL A 401 11.81 16.39 17.83
N TRP A 402 11.77 17.71 17.69
CA TRP A 402 11.47 18.36 16.42
C TRP A 402 12.55 19.39 16.07
N ALA A 403 12.74 19.62 14.77
CA ALA A 403 13.61 20.67 14.26
C ALA A 403 13.00 21.32 13.01
N LEU A 404 13.15 22.64 12.90
CA LEU A 404 13.01 23.36 11.65
C LEU A 404 14.40 23.46 11.01
N LEU A 405 14.55 22.87 9.83
CA LEU A 405 15.78 22.82 9.07
C LEU A 405 15.59 23.56 7.74
N GLU A 406 16.69 24.03 7.18
CA GLU A 406 16.74 24.71 5.88
C GLU A 406 17.72 23.99 4.96
N ASN A 407 17.30 23.64 3.75
CA ASN A 407 18.18 23.12 2.71
C ASN A 407 19.15 24.23 2.30
N THR A 408 20.45 24.00 2.44
CA THR A 408 21.48 25.03 2.18
C THR A 408 21.53 25.47 0.72
N ALA A 409 21.20 24.55 -0.20
CA ALA A 409 21.24 24.79 -1.64
C ALA A 409 20.01 25.55 -2.15
N THR A 410 18.82 25.23 -1.66
CA THR A 410 17.55 25.79 -2.18
C THR A 410 16.89 26.80 -1.25
N LYS A 411 17.38 26.93 -0.01
CA LYS A 411 16.80 27.75 1.07
C LYS A 411 15.39 27.34 1.50
N GLU A 412 14.89 26.22 1.01
CA GLU A 412 13.60 25.68 1.42
C GLU A 412 13.67 25.09 2.82
N ARG A 413 12.62 25.35 3.59
CA ARG A 413 12.53 24.94 4.99
C ARG A 413 11.60 23.75 5.15
N PHE A 414 11.90 22.89 6.12
CA PHE A 414 11.08 21.73 6.43
C PHE A 414 11.21 21.36 7.90
N TYR A 415 10.17 20.73 8.42
CA TYR A 415 10.17 20.18 9.77
C TYR A 415 10.60 18.72 9.76
N VAL A 416 11.33 18.33 10.79
CA VAL A 416 11.66 16.93 11.07
C VAL A 416 11.25 16.59 12.49
N VAL A 417 10.72 15.39 12.69
CA VAL A 417 10.34 14.84 13.99
C VAL A 417 10.98 13.48 14.19
N SER A 418 11.60 13.25 15.35
CA SER A 418 12.00 11.93 15.84
C SER A 418 11.10 11.51 17.00
N ALA A 419 10.43 10.37 16.89
CA ALA A 419 9.53 9.85 17.90
C ALA A 419 9.83 8.39 18.26
N HIS A 420 9.64 8.02 19.52
CA HIS A 420 9.65 6.63 19.96
C HIS A 420 8.37 6.38 20.76
N LEU A 421 7.50 5.49 20.28
CA LEU A 421 6.22 5.22 20.95
C LEU A 421 6.31 4.02 21.91
N PRO A 422 5.40 3.88 22.88
CA PRO A 422 5.36 2.71 23.78
C PRO A 422 5.15 1.38 23.04
N ASN A 423 5.69 0.27 23.55
CA ASN A 423 5.77 -1.02 22.82
C ASN A 423 4.81 -2.12 23.32
N SER A 424 4.02 -1.88 24.37
CA SER A 424 3.12 -2.89 24.92
C SER A 424 1.98 -3.28 23.95
N SER A 425 1.58 -4.56 23.99
CA SER A 425 0.42 -5.04 23.23
C SER A 425 -0.92 -4.73 23.91
N ALA A 426 -0.93 -4.25 25.15
CA ALA A 426 -2.15 -3.92 25.89
C ALA A 426 -3.05 -2.94 25.12
N PRO A 427 -4.38 -3.10 25.14
CA PRO A 427 -5.30 -2.17 24.47
C PRO A 427 -5.10 -0.70 24.88
N GLU A 428 -4.78 -0.45 26.15
CA GLU A 428 -4.45 0.86 26.72
C GLU A 428 -3.20 1.45 26.05
N SER A 429 -2.13 0.66 25.94
CA SER A 429 -0.89 1.06 25.25
C SER A 429 -1.14 1.36 23.76
N GLN A 430 -2.01 0.60 23.10
CA GLN A 430 -2.42 0.88 21.72
C GLN A 430 -3.16 2.22 21.60
N ARG A 431 -4.07 2.52 22.54
CA ARG A 431 -4.78 3.81 22.62
C ARG A 431 -3.79 4.94 22.88
N LEU A 432 -2.84 4.76 23.80
CA LEU A 432 -1.80 5.73 24.11
C LEU A 432 -0.90 6.00 22.90
N ARG A 433 -0.44 4.96 22.18
CA ARG A 433 0.33 5.14 20.93
C ARG A 433 -0.40 6.04 19.94
N LEU A 434 -1.69 5.82 19.74
CA LEU A 434 -2.50 6.65 18.86
C LEU A 434 -2.67 8.07 19.42
N GLY A 435 -2.97 8.22 20.71
CA GLY A 435 -3.10 9.50 21.39
C GLY A 435 -1.84 10.37 21.31
N ILE A 436 -0.66 9.79 21.54
CA ILE A 436 0.64 10.46 21.36
C ILE A 436 0.83 10.87 19.90
N THR A 437 0.52 10.00 18.94
CA THR A 437 0.65 10.31 17.51
C THR A 437 -0.25 11.48 17.11
N GLN A 438 -1.48 11.51 17.61
CA GLN A 438 -2.42 12.61 17.43
C GLN A 438 -1.90 13.91 18.05
N GLY A 439 -1.36 13.81 19.26
CA GLY A 439 -0.71 14.90 19.98
C GLY A 439 0.45 15.53 19.22
N ILE A 440 1.40 14.69 18.75
CA ILE A 440 2.54 15.13 17.95
C ILE A 440 2.05 15.83 16.67
N HIS A 441 1.05 15.28 15.99
CA HIS A 441 0.48 15.92 14.81
C HIS A 441 -0.14 17.29 15.14
N GLY A 442 -0.91 17.40 16.23
CA GLY A 442 -1.50 18.67 16.66
C GLY A 442 -0.42 19.71 17.00
N TYR A 443 0.57 19.31 17.81
CA TYR A 443 1.70 20.15 18.19
C TYR A 443 2.47 20.67 16.96
N MET A 444 2.77 19.80 16.00
CA MET A 444 3.47 20.19 14.78
C MET A 444 2.60 21.03 13.85
N SER A 445 1.29 20.79 13.80
CA SER A 445 0.37 21.58 12.99
C SER A 445 0.23 23.02 13.49
N GLY A 446 0.50 23.27 14.77
CA GLY A 446 0.57 24.62 15.36
C GLY A 446 1.87 25.37 15.10
N LYS A 447 2.87 24.75 14.44
CA LYS A 447 4.15 25.42 14.14
C LYS A 447 4.01 26.39 12.95
N PRO A 448 4.76 27.51 12.93
CA PRO A 448 4.73 28.44 11.81
C PRO A 448 4.97 27.76 10.46
N GLY A 449 4.05 27.96 9.51
CA GLY A 449 4.14 27.38 8.16
C GLY A 449 3.88 25.87 8.06
N ALA A 450 3.43 25.19 9.12
CA ALA A 450 3.19 23.73 9.10
C ALA A 450 2.12 23.26 8.09
N SER A 451 1.27 24.16 7.60
CA SER A 451 0.29 23.86 6.55
C SER A 451 0.94 23.72 5.16
N THR A 452 2.06 24.38 4.91
CA THR A 452 2.72 24.46 3.59
C THR A 452 4.08 23.77 3.57
N LEU A 453 4.86 23.87 4.64
CA LEU A 453 6.19 23.28 4.74
C LEU A 453 6.11 21.74 4.81
N PRO A 454 7.03 21.00 4.17
CA PRO A 454 7.17 19.57 4.38
C PRO A 454 7.39 19.23 5.86
N ILE A 455 6.74 18.17 6.34
CA ILE A 455 6.95 17.64 7.70
C ILE A 455 7.33 16.17 7.57
N VAL A 456 8.56 15.84 7.96
CA VAL A 456 9.10 14.48 7.96
C VAL A 456 9.01 13.90 9.38
N LEU A 457 8.10 12.96 9.59
CA LEU A 457 7.98 12.22 10.86
C LEU A 457 8.72 10.90 10.74
N MET A 458 9.66 10.68 11.65
CA MET A 458 10.53 9.52 11.67
C MET A 458 10.50 8.85 13.03
N GLY A 459 10.57 7.52 13.07
CA GLY A 459 10.83 6.84 14.32
C GLY A 459 10.33 5.41 14.44
N ASP A 460 10.66 4.81 15.58
CA ASP A 460 10.08 3.56 16.06
C ASP A 460 8.69 3.86 16.66
N LEU A 461 7.67 3.58 15.88
CA LEU A 461 6.28 3.81 16.25
C LEU A 461 5.65 2.60 16.96
N ASN A 462 6.38 1.49 17.12
CA ASN A 462 5.89 0.26 17.73
C ASN A 462 4.51 -0.19 17.18
N THR A 463 4.28 0.05 15.89
CA THR A 463 2.97 -0.18 15.27
C THR A 463 3.08 -0.49 13.78
N ASP A 464 2.17 -1.34 13.30
CA ASP A 464 1.99 -1.66 11.89
C ASP A 464 0.51 -1.96 11.58
N VAL A 465 0.14 -1.89 10.30
CA VAL A 465 -1.25 -2.08 9.86
C VAL A 465 -1.76 -3.52 10.05
N GLY A 466 -0.85 -4.51 10.13
CA GLY A 466 -1.19 -5.91 10.30
C GLY A 466 -1.70 -6.20 11.70
N ARG A 467 -1.00 -5.70 12.72
CA ARG A 467 -1.40 -5.78 14.14
C ARG A 467 -2.45 -4.74 14.50
N TYR A 468 -2.29 -3.50 14.03
CA TYR A 468 -3.09 -2.35 14.45
C TYR A 468 -3.66 -1.58 13.25
N PRO A 469 -4.67 -2.14 12.55
CA PRO A 469 -5.20 -1.56 11.31
C PRO A 469 -5.91 -0.21 11.46
N THR A 470 -6.13 0.26 12.69
CA THR A 470 -6.67 1.59 13.01
C THR A 470 -5.70 2.41 13.86
N GLY A 471 -4.45 1.96 13.98
CA GLY A 471 -3.42 2.60 14.79
C GLY A 471 -2.70 3.78 14.09
N PRO A 472 -1.58 4.24 14.68
CA PRO A 472 -0.85 5.43 14.23
C PRO A 472 -0.58 5.52 12.73
N THR A 473 -0.10 4.45 12.09
CA THR A 473 0.26 4.47 10.65
C THR A 473 -0.95 4.73 9.76
N THR A 474 -2.09 4.12 10.07
CA THR A 474 -3.34 4.32 9.33
C THR A 474 -3.90 5.72 9.57
N TRP A 475 -3.86 6.19 10.82
CA TRP A 475 -4.34 7.51 11.17
C TRP A 475 -3.47 8.63 10.56
N LEU A 476 -2.14 8.52 10.62
CA LEU A 476 -1.22 9.45 9.94
C LEU A 476 -1.55 9.55 8.46
N ARG A 477 -1.80 8.41 7.81
CA ARG A 477 -2.21 8.42 6.41
C ARG A 477 -3.52 9.17 6.19
N GLN A 478 -4.50 9.07 7.09
CA GLN A 478 -5.74 9.85 7.03
C GLN A 478 -5.48 11.36 7.15
N GLN A 479 -4.46 11.77 7.92
CA GLN A 479 -4.01 13.17 8.05
C GLN A 479 -3.11 13.66 6.90
N GLY A 480 -2.99 12.89 5.82
CA GLY A 480 -2.25 13.28 4.62
C GLY A 480 -0.74 13.02 4.67
N TYR A 481 -0.25 12.28 5.67
CA TYR A 481 1.12 11.78 5.66
C TYR A 481 1.27 10.65 4.63
N TYR A 482 2.40 10.65 3.93
CA TYR A 482 2.78 9.65 2.95
C TYR A 482 3.90 8.78 3.53
N SER A 483 3.70 7.47 3.63
CA SER A 483 4.77 6.56 4.04
C SER A 483 5.83 6.50 2.96
N ALA A 484 7.08 6.77 3.32
CA ALA A 484 8.22 6.62 2.42
C ALA A 484 8.37 5.18 1.93
N ALA A 485 7.86 4.21 2.69
CA ALA A 485 7.84 2.81 2.27
C ALA A 485 6.89 2.54 1.09
N HIS A 486 6.16 3.54 0.58
CA HIS A 486 5.48 3.51 -0.72
C HIS A 486 6.29 4.25 -1.81
N ALA A 487 7.61 4.06 -1.81
CA ALA A 487 8.53 4.68 -2.76
C ALA A 487 8.47 4.06 -4.16
N VAL A 488 8.96 4.81 -5.16
CA VAL A 488 9.17 4.31 -6.53
C VAL A 488 10.14 3.14 -6.54
N GLN A 489 11.21 3.22 -5.76
CA GLN A 489 12.18 2.14 -5.58
C GLN A 489 12.20 1.66 -4.13
N GLN A 490 12.03 0.36 -3.92
CA GLN A 490 12.01 -0.27 -2.61
C GLN A 490 13.13 -1.32 -2.52
N ARG A 491 13.82 -1.41 -1.39
CA ARG A 491 14.82 -2.44 -1.10
C ARG A 491 14.51 -3.11 0.23
N ASN A 492 14.77 -4.43 0.30
CA ASN A 492 14.66 -5.23 1.51
C ASN A 492 13.29 -5.23 2.21
N ILE A 493 12.19 -4.96 1.49
CA ILE A 493 10.83 -4.90 2.05
C ILE A 493 10.29 -6.25 2.54
N ARG A 494 10.95 -7.36 2.19
CA ARG A 494 10.63 -8.70 2.72
C ARG A 494 11.26 -8.96 4.09
N LEU A 495 12.14 -8.09 4.56
CA LEU A 495 12.77 -8.16 5.87
C LEU A 495 11.99 -7.25 6.84
N GLY A 496 11.94 -7.63 8.11
CA GLY A 496 11.38 -6.76 9.15
C GLY A 496 12.27 -5.53 9.37
N THR A 497 11.70 -4.45 9.92
CA THR A 497 12.53 -3.34 10.42
C THR A 497 13.22 -3.71 11.73
N THR A 498 12.69 -4.68 12.45
CA THR A 498 13.35 -5.38 13.54
C THR A 498 13.91 -6.72 13.06
N ASN A 499 15.06 -7.09 13.62
CA ASN A 499 15.70 -8.39 13.39
C ASN A 499 15.20 -9.44 14.39
N ASN A 500 14.63 -8.97 15.49
CA ASN A 500 14.12 -9.79 16.57
C ASN A 500 12.82 -10.52 16.18
N GLN A 501 12.88 -11.85 16.08
CA GLN A 501 11.69 -12.70 16.01
C GLN A 501 11.52 -13.60 17.25
N TYR A 502 12.63 -13.94 17.91
CA TYR A 502 12.68 -14.79 19.08
C TYR A 502 13.67 -14.23 20.09
N HIS A 503 13.32 -13.11 20.72
CA HIS A 503 14.19 -12.40 21.68
C HIS A 503 14.72 -13.29 22.80
N THR A 504 13.98 -14.34 23.17
CA THR A 504 14.37 -15.34 24.17
C THR A 504 15.53 -16.24 23.73
N VAL A 505 15.88 -16.26 22.44
CA VAL A 505 16.92 -17.12 21.86
C VAL A 505 18.18 -16.33 21.52
N ASP A 506 18.04 -15.15 20.93
CA ASP A 506 19.18 -14.39 20.37
C ASP A 506 19.30 -12.96 20.90
N GLY A 507 18.48 -12.58 21.89
CA GLY A 507 18.45 -11.22 22.43
C GLY A 507 18.07 -10.14 21.41
N GLY A 508 17.47 -10.52 20.28
CA GLY A 508 17.18 -9.64 19.15
C GLY A 508 18.28 -9.57 18.09
N TYR A 509 19.36 -10.36 18.25
CA TYR A 509 20.53 -10.33 17.38
C TYR A 509 20.77 -11.66 16.63
N PRO A 510 19.83 -12.16 15.80
CA PRO A 510 20.04 -13.38 15.03
C PRO A 510 21.24 -13.27 14.08
N ALA A 511 21.86 -14.40 13.74
CA ALA A 511 22.97 -14.41 12.78
C ALA A 511 22.55 -14.04 11.34
N ARG A 512 21.28 -14.25 10.98
CA ARG A 512 20.71 -13.99 9.65
C ARG A 512 19.37 -13.26 9.78
N PRO A 513 19.01 -12.37 8.84
CA PRO A 513 17.70 -11.75 8.85
C PRO A 513 16.62 -12.78 8.50
N PHE A 514 15.48 -12.71 9.17
CA PHE A 514 14.31 -13.47 8.76
C PHE A 514 13.67 -12.84 7.51
N THR A 515 13.44 -13.67 6.49
CA THR A 515 12.77 -13.24 5.26
C THR A 515 11.30 -13.68 5.25
N TYR A 516 10.38 -12.72 5.23
CA TYR A 516 8.95 -13.00 5.17
C TYR A 516 8.53 -13.49 3.79
N ALA A 517 7.50 -14.34 3.74
CA ALA A 517 6.91 -14.81 2.48
C ALA A 517 6.36 -13.67 1.60
N TYR A 518 5.97 -12.56 2.21
CA TYR A 518 5.43 -11.37 1.53
C TYR A 518 6.22 -10.13 1.94
N VAL A 519 5.62 -9.20 2.69
CA VAL A 519 6.28 -8.01 3.23
C VAL A 519 6.59 -8.23 4.71
N GLY A 520 7.75 -7.75 5.15
CA GLY A 520 8.17 -7.82 6.55
C GLY A 520 7.36 -6.89 7.45
N THR A 521 7.33 -7.18 8.74
CA THR A 521 6.73 -6.29 9.73
C THR A 521 7.56 -5.02 9.86
N ARG A 522 6.92 -3.86 9.91
CA ARG A 522 7.62 -2.57 10.01
C ARG A 522 7.05 -1.75 11.14
N ILE A 523 7.87 -1.46 12.13
CA ILE A 523 7.54 -0.54 13.22
C ILE A 523 8.36 0.75 13.17
N ASP A 524 9.45 0.75 12.41
CA ASP A 524 10.27 1.91 12.13
C ASP A 524 9.78 2.56 10.83
N HIS A 525 9.31 3.80 10.92
CA HIS A 525 8.66 4.49 9.81
C HIS A 525 9.32 5.82 9.49
N ILE A 526 9.29 6.17 8.20
CA ILE A 526 9.52 7.52 7.69
C ILE A 526 8.24 7.94 6.96
N PHE A 527 7.62 9.02 7.42
CA PHE A 527 6.44 9.63 6.83
C PHE A 527 6.75 11.06 6.40
N ILE A 528 6.16 11.50 5.29
CA ILE A 528 6.22 12.89 4.85
C ILE A 528 4.83 13.46 4.60
N LYS A 529 4.54 14.61 5.21
CA LYS A 529 3.35 15.42 4.93
C LYS A 529 3.74 16.63 4.09
N ASN A 530 2.77 17.16 3.35
CA ASN A 530 2.90 18.32 2.45
C ASN A 530 3.85 18.13 1.23
N SER A 531 4.62 17.04 1.14
CA SER A 531 5.40 16.67 -0.05
C SER A 531 5.31 15.16 -0.31
N PRO A 532 4.17 14.66 -0.84
CA PRO A 532 3.92 13.23 -0.94
C PRO A 532 4.80 12.57 -2.02
N GLY A 533 5.17 11.31 -1.76
CA GLY A 533 6.03 10.52 -2.64
C GLY A 533 7.44 10.36 -2.08
N ALA A 534 8.11 9.28 -2.49
CA ALA A 534 9.47 8.99 -2.13
C ALA A 534 10.18 8.37 -3.34
N ALA A 535 11.40 8.81 -3.63
CA ALA A 535 12.15 8.31 -4.78
C ALA A 535 12.65 6.89 -4.49
N SER A 536 13.18 6.69 -3.29
CA SER A 536 13.64 5.40 -2.81
C SER A 536 13.34 5.19 -1.34
N TYR A 537 13.17 3.94 -0.94
CA TYR A 537 13.13 3.48 0.44
C TYR A 537 13.95 2.20 0.60
N ASP A 538 14.85 2.17 1.56
CA ASP A 538 15.73 1.06 1.87
C ASP A 538 15.60 0.68 3.35
N ASN A 539 15.19 -0.56 3.60
CA ASN A 539 15.41 -1.19 4.91
C ASN A 539 16.87 -1.68 4.93
N GLN A 540 17.77 -0.86 5.47
CA GLN A 540 19.21 -1.08 5.30
C GLN A 540 19.65 -2.31 6.10
N VAL A 541 19.90 -3.40 5.38
CA VAL A 541 20.44 -4.65 5.89
C VAL A 541 21.72 -4.96 5.13
N VAL A 542 22.84 -5.03 5.84
CA VAL A 542 24.15 -5.33 5.26
C VAL A 542 24.52 -6.78 5.59
N LEU A 543 24.66 -7.60 4.56
CA LEU A 543 24.96 -9.02 4.68
C LEU A 543 26.32 -9.35 4.07
N ARG A 544 26.98 -10.36 4.63
CA ARG A 544 28.12 -11.04 4.00
C ARG A 544 27.65 -11.92 2.84
N SER A 545 28.58 -12.38 2.01
CA SER A 545 28.31 -13.30 0.89
C SER A 545 27.58 -14.57 1.34
N ASN A 546 27.90 -15.07 2.53
CA ASN A 546 27.24 -16.23 3.11
C ASN A 546 25.81 -15.94 3.62
N GLY A 547 25.30 -14.71 3.53
CA GLY A 547 23.96 -14.26 3.95
C GLY A 547 23.77 -14.05 5.46
N THR A 548 24.85 -14.05 6.26
CA THR A 548 24.82 -13.57 7.66
C THR A 548 24.93 -12.05 7.72
N PHE A 549 24.49 -11.44 8.81
CA PHE A 549 24.71 -10.01 9.04
C PHE A 549 26.20 -9.68 9.05
N ASP A 550 26.55 -8.55 8.45
CA ASP A 550 27.87 -7.95 8.65
C ASP A 550 27.87 -7.14 9.95
N GLU A 551 28.50 -7.70 10.99
CA GLU A 551 28.56 -7.09 12.33
C GLU A 551 29.21 -5.70 12.33
N ARG A 552 30.00 -5.36 11.32
CA ARG A 552 30.57 -4.01 11.17
C ARG A 552 29.51 -2.93 10.95
N PHE A 553 28.29 -3.31 10.57
CA PHE A 553 27.17 -2.40 10.33
C PHE A 553 25.95 -2.72 11.20
N ARG A 554 25.92 -3.89 11.85
CA ARG A 554 24.82 -4.29 12.73
C ARG A 554 25.01 -3.76 14.14
N GLY A 555 24.74 -2.46 14.27
CA GLY A 555 24.78 -1.77 15.54
C GLY A 555 23.57 -2.00 16.42
N SER A 556 22.45 -2.54 15.94
CA SER A 556 21.18 -2.62 16.68
C SER A 556 20.40 -3.88 16.31
N ASP A 557 19.41 -4.23 17.13
CA ASP A 557 18.38 -5.22 16.79
C ASP A 557 17.33 -4.65 15.81
N HIS A 558 17.35 -3.35 15.57
CA HIS A 558 16.64 -2.70 14.46
C HIS A 558 17.54 -2.48 13.24
N ASN A 559 16.93 -2.34 12.08
CA ASN A 559 17.59 -1.95 10.83
C ASN A 559 17.39 -0.45 10.59
N LEU A 560 18.40 0.23 10.09
CA LEU A 560 18.30 1.65 9.75
C LEU A 560 17.43 1.83 8.49
N GLN A 561 16.35 2.60 8.59
CA GLN A 561 15.48 2.86 7.44
C GLN A 561 15.95 4.13 6.73
N VAL A 562 16.10 4.10 5.41
CA VAL A 562 16.56 5.25 4.61
C VAL A 562 15.54 5.59 3.53
N ALA A 563 15.24 6.87 3.34
CA ALA A 563 14.37 7.36 2.29
C ALA A 563 14.95 8.58 1.57
N VAL A 564 14.66 8.72 0.28
CA VAL A 564 14.91 9.96 -0.48
C VAL A 564 13.59 10.67 -0.69
N LEU A 565 13.47 11.86 -0.12
CA LEU A 565 12.24 12.66 -0.09
C LEU A 565 12.51 14.05 -0.66
N SER A 566 11.48 14.68 -1.21
CA SER A 566 11.57 16.07 -1.66
C SER A 566 11.15 17.02 -0.56
N VAL A 567 11.99 18.00 -0.25
CA VAL A 567 11.68 19.10 0.66
C VAL A 567 11.17 20.35 -0.07
N LYS A 568 10.69 20.18 -1.31
CA LYS A 568 10.05 21.26 -2.06
C LYS A 568 8.90 21.86 -1.26
N ASN A 569 8.93 23.18 -1.06
CA ASN A 569 7.84 23.91 -0.41
C ASN A 569 6.63 23.99 -1.33
N ARG A 570 5.43 23.95 -0.74
CA ARG A 570 4.22 24.31 -1.48
C ARG A 570 4.20 25.82 -1.67
N SER A 571 3.96 26.24 -2.92
CA SER A 571 3.59 27.60 -3.29
C SER A 571 2.22 27.95 -2.74
#